data_AF-A0A0D2LYL8-F1
#
_entry.id   AF-A0A0D2LYL8-F1
#
_cell.length_a   1.000
_cell.length_b   1.000
_cell.length_c   1.000
_cell.angle_alpha   90.00
_cell.angle_beta   90.00
_cell.angle_gamma   90.00
#
_symmetry.space_group_name_H-M   'P 1'
#
loop_
_entity.id
_entity.type
_entity.pdbx_description
1 polymer ?
#
loop_
_entity_poly.entity_id
_entity_poly.type
_entity_poly.pdbx_seq_one_letter_code
_entity_poly.pdbx_strand_id
1 'polypeptide(L)'
;MPAEDVDMDDSMDPVIEEVREEGQPMAIEVSEAVHEKDKAEEDAEMSGSYTWVLEGWPRPTKTKIHSEKFEIGTYIWRLLVIPGNDNQGEFLSVFLDSPEAPYTPAHLSPRAKFTLALESTLGREHDHKKDSEHLFTSQQMDWGFNQFVPLVDVADPAKGLIHEGGVLRIRVEVQVRRDERLSWDSRKETGYVGLKNQGATCYMNSLLQCLYYLPFFRKAVYHMPTSESDDPSKSMPLALQSVFYKLQYSRTPPSTKDLTKSFGWNTYDAFFQHDVQELNRVLCEKLDDKMKGTAVEKSINYLFEGHTESYVECTNVDVRSTKRESFMDIQLVVRGCRDVYDSFDKYCEVELLQGDNRYRTDSHGLQDACKGLKFEALPPVLQLHLRRFDYDYQRDTMLKVGEG
;
A
#
# COMPACT_ATOMS: atom_id res chain seq x y z
N MET A 1 -45.80 53.48 5.30
CA MET A 1 -44.53 53.83 5.97
C MET A 1 -43.51 52.79 5.53
N PRO A 2 -42.38 53.21 4.93
CA PRO A 2 -41.46 52.33 4.22
C PRO A 2 -40.32 51.80 5.11
N ALA A 3 -39.77 50.66 4.63
CA ALA A 3 -38.44 50.06 4.78
C ALA A 3 -37.52 50.46 5.95
N GLU A 4 -37.06 49.45 6.68
CA GLU A 4 -35.65 49.33 7.08
C GLU A 4 -35.21 47.88 6.89
N ASP A 5 -34.43 47.66 5.83
CA ASP A 5 -33.55 46.51 5.63
C ASP A 5 -32.43 46.57 6.66
N VAL A 6 -32.11 45.43 7.28
CA VAL A 6 -30.88 45.26 8.07
C VAL A 6 -30.10 44.12 7.44
N ASP A 7 -29.26 44.49 6.49
CA ASP A 7 -28.04 43.77 6.12
C ASP A 7 -26.99 43.99 7.22
N MET A 8 -26.40 42.91 7.73
CA MET A 8 -25.14 42.82 8.49
C MET A 8 -24.94 41.34 8.82
N ASP A 9 -23.83 40.64 8.55
CA ASP A 9 -22.48 41.01 8.14
C ASP A 9 -21.83 39.70 7.64
N ASP A 10 -21.20 39.79 6.48
CA ASP A 10 -20.46 38.76 5.76
C ASP A 10 -18.97 38.99 6.09
N SER A 11 -18.45 38.32 7.13
CA SER A 11 -17.02 38.36 7.45
C SER A 11 -16.57 37.25 8.40
N MET A 12 -16.35 36.06 7.85
CA MET A 12 -15.41 35.09 8.42
C MET A 12 -14.49 34.54 7.32
N ASP A 13 -13.79 35.44 6.63
CA ASP A 13 -12.51 35.09 6.02
C ASP A 13 -11.46 35.04 7.15
N PRO A 14 -10.82 33.89 7.41
CA PRO A 14 -9.61 33.90 8.19
C PRO A 14 -8.57 34.66 7.37
N VAL A 15 -8.11 35.79 7.91
CA VAL A 15 -6.97 36.55 7.40
C VAL A 15 -5.76 35.63 7.36
N ILE A 16 -5.56 34.97 6.23
CA ILE A 16 -4.23 34.52 5.81
C ILE A 16 -3.61 35.79 5.25
N GLU A 17 -2.79 36.48 6.05
CA GLU A 17 -1.92 37.52 5.52
C GLU A 17 -1.26 36.98 4.25
N GLU A 18 -1.46 37.67 3.13
CA GLU A 18 -0.67 37.46 1.92
C GLU A 18 0.80 37.59 2.32
N VAL A 19 1.45 36.44 2.50
CA VAL A 19 2.90 36.35 2.58
C VAL A 19 3.40 36.85 1.23
N ARG A 20 3.79 38.13 1.20
CA ARG A 20 4.48 38.75 0.07
C ARG A 20 5.60 37.82 -0.36
N GLU A 21 5.57 37.40 -1.63
CA GLU A 21 6.67 36.74 -2.31
C GLU A 21 7.86 37.71 -2.43
N GLU A 22 8.57 37.97 -1.33
CA GLU A 22 9.93 38.50 -1.37
C GLU A 22 10.87 37.46 -0.80
N GLY A 23 11.20 36.50 -1.63
CA GLY A 23 12.20 35.48 -1.37
C GLY A 23 12.21 34.48 -2.51
N GLN A 24 13.21 34.57 -3.39
CA GLN A 24 13.52 33.50 -4.33
C GLN A 24 13.53 32.16 -3.56
N PRO A 25 12.92 31.08 -4.08
CA PRO A 25 13.04 29.79 -3.44
C PRO A 25 14.53 29.46 -3.35
N MET A 26 15.06 29.36 -2.13
CA MET A 26 16.39 28.79 -1.92
C MET A 26 16.32 27.38 -2.50
N ALA A 27 16.92 27.20 -3.67
CA ALA A 27 17.28 25.89 -4.17
C ALA A 27 18.25 25.30 -3.15
N ILE A 28 17.74 24.47 -2.24
CA ILE A 28 18.59 23.58 -1.46
C ILE A 28 19.11 22.58 -2.49
N GLU A 29 20.29 22.86 -3.03
CA GLU A 29 21.04 21.90 -3.85
C GLU A 29 21.29 20.67 -2.98
N VAL A 30 20.54 19.60 -3.23
CA VAL A 30 20.81 18.29 -2.64
C VAL A 30 22.16 17.86 -3.19
N SER A 31 23.15 17.72 -2.31
CA SER A 31 24.54 17.45 -2.71
C SER A 31 24.67 16.07 -3.36
N GLU A 32 25.61 15.94 -4.31
CA GLU A 32 25.94 14.67 -4.98
C GLU A 32 26.27 13.54 -3.97
N ALA A 33 26.77 13.90 -2.79
CA ALA A 33 27.06 12.97 -1.70
C ALA A 33 25.81 12.26 -1.14
N VAL A 34 24.64 12.91 -1.12
CA VAL A 34 23.38 12.27 -0.73
C VAL A 34 22.97 11.24 -1.78
N HIS A 35 23.17 11.57 -3.06
CA HIS A 35 22.81 10.71 -4.17
C HIS A 35 23.70 9.45 -4.27
N GLU A 36 25.00 9.58 -4.05
CA GLU A 36 25.93 8.44 -4.01
C GLU A 36 25.62 7.51 -2.83
N LYS A 37 25.22 8.08 -1.69
CA LYS A 37 24.78 7.32 -0.51
C LYS A 37 23.51 6.53 -0.79
N ASP A 38 22.49 7.16 -1.38
CA ASP A 38 21.23 6.49 -1.73
C ASP A 38 21.46 5.35 -2.73
N LYS A 39 22.34 5.55 -3.72
CA LYS A 39 22.67 4.52 -4.72
C LYS A 39 23.43 3.33 -4.10
N ALA A 40 24.34 3.61 -3.16
CA ALA A 40 25.07 2.57 -2.44
C ALA A 40 24.17 1.79 -1.46
N GLU A 41 23.24 2.47 -0.79
CA GLU A 41 22.21 1.82 0.04
C GLU A 41 21.28 0.94 -0.79
N GLU A 42 20.86 1.39 -1.99
CA GLU A 42 20.06 0.56 -2.90
C GLU A 42 20.82 -0.65 -3.47
N ASP A 43 22.10 -0.49 -3.81
CA ASP A 43 22.92 -1.61 -4.29
C ASP A 43 23.15 -2.65 -3.17
N ALA A 44 23.25 -2.20 -1.92
CA ALA A 44 23.30 -3.05 -0.74
C ALA A 44 21.95 -3.76 -0.46
N GLU A 45 20.81 -3.13 -0.73
CA GLU A 45 19.49 -3.77 -0.58
C GLU A 45 19.25 -4.91 -1.61
N MET A 46 19.83 -4.81 -2.81
CA MET A 46 19.60 -5.76 -3.92
C MET A 46 20.44 -7.04 -3.85
N SER A 47 21.35 -7.13 -2.89
CA SER A 47 22.22 -8.28 -2.66
C SER A 47 22.14 -8.73 -1.21
N GLY A 48 22.14 -10.03 -0.95
CA GLY A 48 22.06 -10.52 0.43
C GLY A 48 22.37 -12.00 0.53
N SER A 49 22.40 -12.50 1.76
CA SER A 49 22.60 -13.92 2.03
C SER A 49 21.66 -14.43 3.12
N TYR A 50 21.25 -15.68 3.00
CA TYR A 50 20.44 -16.38 3.99
C TYR A 50 21.01 -17.77 4.24
N THR A 51 21.05 -18.20 5.50
CA THR A 51 21.48 -19.56 5.88
C THR A 51 20.34 -20.26 6.61
N TRP A 52 19.93 -21.41 6.08
CA TRP A 52 18.96 -22.31 6.67
C TRP A 52 19.66 -23.43 7.45
N VAL A 53 19.27 -23.59 8.71
CA VAL A 53 19.71 -24.70 9.58
C VAL A 53 18.66 -25.80 9.50
N LEU A 54 19.02 -26.93 8.87
CA LEU A 54 18.16 -28.10 8.73
C LEU A 54 18.60 -29.18 9.71
N GLU A 55 17.78 -29.40 10.74
CA GLU A 55 18.03 -30.39 11.78
C GLU A 55 17.46 -31.77 11.44
N GLY A 56 18.04 -32.81 12.06
CA GLY A 56 17.56 -34.19 12.01
C GLY A 56 17.95 -34.95 10.73
N TRP A 57 19.16 -34.71 10.22
CA TRP A 57 19.71 -35.40 9.06
C TRP A 57 20.45 -36.70 9.46
N PRO A 58 20.32 -37.80 8.68
CA PRO A 58 19.53 -37.97 7.45
C PRO A 58 18.02 -37.98 7.69
N ARG A 59 17.25 -37.24 6.87
CA ARG A 59 15.78 -37.20 6.96
C ARG A 59 15.12 -38.35 6.18
N PRO A 60 14.20 -39.12 6.77
CA PRO A 60 13.58 -40.28 6.11
C PRO A 60 12.41 -39.94 5.17
N THR A 61 12.28 -38.70 4.65
CA THR A 61 11.09 -38.27 3.89
C THR A 61 11.41 -37.81 2.46
N LYS A 62 10.57 -38.22 1.49
CA LYS A 62 10.66 -37.77 0.09
C LYS A 62 9.99 -36.41 -0.18
N THR A 63 9.49 -35.76 0.86
CA THR A 63 8.69 -34.55 0.71
C THR A 63 9.57 -33.34 0.45
N LYS A 64 9.06 -32.41 -0.37
CA LYS A 64 9.62 -31.07 -0.53
C LYS A 64 9.57 -30.35 0.83
N ILE A 65 10.69 -29.80 1.26
CA ILE A 65 10.80 -29.04 2.52
C ILE A 65 11.20 -27.61 2.17
N HIS A 66 10.51 -26.64 2.74
CA HIS A 66 10.81 -25.22 2.54
C HIS A 66 11.44 -24.62 3.80
N SER A 67 12.33 -23.65 3.62
CA SER A 67 12.79 -22.79 4.72
C SER A 67 11.73 -21.75 5.08
N GLU A 68 11.99 -21.00 6.16
CA GLU A 68 11.35 -19.71 6.39
C GLU A 68 11.62 -18.76 5.22
N LYS A 69 10.71 -17.79 5.06
CA LYS A 69 10.82 -16.75 4.04
C LYS A 69 11.85 -15.69 4.46
N PHE A 70 12.57 -15.14 3.50
CA PHE A 70 13.51 -14.02 3.70
C PHE A 70 13.41 -12.99 2.57
N GLU A 71 13.77 -11.74 2.84
CA GLU A 71 13.68 -10.61 1.90
C GLU A 71 15.07 -10.22 1.40
N ILE A 72 15.26 -10.15 0.07
CA ILE A 72 16.45 -9.57 -0.58
C ILE A 72 15.97 -8.79 -1.81
N GLY A 73 16.38 -7.53 -1.93
CA GLY A 73 16.02 -6.67 -3.06
C GLY A 73 14.54 -6.36 -3.16
N THR A 74 13.82 -6.25 -2.03
CA THR A 74 12.34 -6.14 -1.92
C THR A 74 11.55 -7.37 -2.36
N TYR A 75 12.22 -8.45 -2.81
CA TYR A 75 11.57 -9.70 -3.18
C TYR A 75 11.63 -10.71 -2.03
N ILE A 76 10.55 -11.46 -1.86
CA ILE A 76 10.49 -12.58 -0.93
C ILE A 76 11.04 -13.84 -1.59
N TRP A 77 11.91 -14.52 -0.85
CA TRP A 77 12.57 -15.76 -1.24
C TRP A 77 12.39 -16.83 -0.16
N ARG A 78 12.56 -18.10 -0.53
CA ARG A 78 12.77 -19.21 0.40
C ARG A 78 13.62 -20.29 -0.27
N LEU A 79 14.24 -21.14 0.53
CA LEU A 79 14.92 -22.34 0.03
C LEU A 79 13.94 -23.52 -0.04
N LEU A 80 14.13 -24.36 -1.05
CA LEU A 80 13.43 -25.63 -1.23
C LEU A 80 14.47 -26.76 -1.28
N VAL A 81 14.29 -27.76 -0.44
CA VAL A 81 15.13 -28.97 -0.39
C VAL A 81 14.31 -30.21 -0.68
N ILE A 82 14.90 -31.12 -1.47
CA ILE A 82 14.39 -32.47 -1.70
C ILE A 82 15.47 -33.46 -1.23
N PRO A 83 15.26 -34.20 -0.12
CA PRO A 83 16.30 -35.00 0.52
C PRO A 83 16.88 -36.19 -0.26
N GLY A 84 16.21 -36.69 -1.30
CA GLY A 84 16.62 -37.89 -2.05
C GLY A 84 16.23 -39.23 -1.39
N ASN A 85 16.32 -40.36 -2.13
CA ASN A 85 16.00 -41.72 -1.65
C ASN A 85 16.61 -42.84 -2.53
N ASP A 86 16.81 -44.03 -1.95
CA ASP A 86 17.52 -45.21 -2.51
C ASP A 86 17.07 -45.73 -3.89
N ASN A 87 15.87 -45.44 -4.39
CA ASN A 87 15.41 -46.01 -5.66
C ASN A 87 15.38 -45.03 -6.86
N GLN A 88 15.54 -43.72 -6.66
CA GLN A 88 15.60 -42.73 -7.77
C GLN A 88 16.40 -41.44 -7.50
N GLY A 89 17.07 -41.27 -6.34
CA GLY A 89 17.80 -40.04 -6.08
C GLY A 89 18.96 -40.22 -5.13
N GLU A 90 20.15 -40.47 -5.69
CA GLU A 90 21.44 -40.47 -4.98
C GLU A 90 21.92 -39.06 -4.61
N PHE A 91 21.06 -38.04 -4.70
CA PHE A 91 21.44 -36.64 -4.56
C PHE A 91 20.46 -35.89 -3.67
N LEU A 92 21.00 -34.98 -2.86
CA LEU A 92 20.26 -33.88 -2.28
C LEU A 92 19.95 -32.86 -3.39
N SER A 93 18.71 -32.41 -3.49
CA SER A 93 18.33 -31.30 -4.38
C SER A 93 18.10 -30.03 -3.59
N VAL A 94 18.54 -28.89 -4.13
CA VAL A 94 18.40 -27.58 -3.49
C VAL A 94 18.01 -26.53 -4.53
N PHE A 95 17.01 -25.71 -4.20
CA PHE A 95 16.46 -24.67 -5.06
C PHE A 95 16.26 -23.37 -4.28
N LEU A 96 16.35 -22.26 -4.99
CA LEU A 96 15.82 -20.97 -4.56
C LEU A 96 14.40 -20.84 -5.14
N ASP A 97 13.44 -20.46 -4.30
CA ASP A 97 12.03 -20.30 -4.67
C ASP A 97 11.57 -18.87 -4.39
N SER A 98 10.78 -18.31 -5.32
CA SER A 98 10.13 -17.01 -5.22
C SER A 98 8.62 -17.22 -5.02
N PRO A 99 8.14 -17.28 -3.76
CA PRO A 99 6.73 -17.60 -3.46
C PRO A 99 5.73 -16.58 -4.01
N GLU A 100 6.16 -15.37 -4.36
CA GLU A 100 5.31 -14.30 -4.91
C GLU A 100 5.25 -14.30 -6.43
N ALA A 101 6.07 -15.09 -7.11
CA ALA A 101 6.11 -15.16 -8.57
C ALA A 101 4.73 -15.42 -9.23
N PRO A 102 3.80 -16.21 -8.66
CA PRO A 102 2.45 -16.39 -9.22
C PRO A 102 1.60 -15.11 -9.28
N TYR A 103 1.86 -14.15 -8.39
CA TYR A 103 1.12 -12.89 -8.28
C TYR A 103 1.87 -11.70 -8.89
N THR A 104 3.13 -11.93 -9.29
CA THR A 104 4.00 -10.90 -9.84
C THR A 104 3.76 -10.78 -11.34
N PRO A 105 3.38 -9.59 -11.86
CA PRO A 105 3.29 -9.37 -13.31
C PRO A 105 4.60 -9.76 -14.00
N ALA A 106 4.54 -10.32 -15.20
CA ALA A 106 5.74 -10.79 -15.92
C ALA A 106 6.83 -9.72 -16.09
N HIS A 107 6.42 -8.45 -16.10
CA HIS A 107 7.30 -7.30 -16.21
C HIS A 107 7.86 -6.82 -14.86
N LEU A 108 7.55 -7.48 -13.74
CA LEU A 108 8.13 -7.23 -12.41
C LEU A 108 8.79 -8.51 -11.86
N SER A 109 8.80 -9.58 -12.64
CA SER A 109 9.44 -10.85 -12.27
C SER A 109 10.93 -10.64 -11.97
N PRO A 110 11.42 -11.06 -10.80
CA PRO A 110 12.82 -10.83 -10.45
C PRO A 110 13.72 -11.74 -11.29
N ARG A 111 14.77 -11.14 -11.86
CA ARG A 111 15.93 -11.89 -12.36
C ARG A 111 17.00 -11.86 -11.28
N ALA A 112 17.54 -13.01 -10.87
CA ALA A 112 18.58 -13.07 -9.85
C ALA A 112 19.71 -14.00 -10.24
N LYS A 113 20.94 -13.58 -9.93
CA LYS A 113 22.11 -14.45 -9.82
C LYS A 113 22.19 -14.93 -8.38
N PHE A 114 22.47 -16.22 -8.19
CA PHE A 114 22.56 -16.77 -6.84
C PHE A 114 23.52 -17.94 -6.75
N THR A 115 24.09 -18.10 -5.56
CA THR A 115 24.98 -19.20 -5.20
C THR A 115 24.31 -20.00 -4.09
N LEU A 116 24.00 -21.27 -4.36
CA LEU A 116 23.57 -22.23 -3.33
C LEU A 116 24.81 -22.94 -2.80
N ALA A 117 24.94 -23.03 -1.48
CA ALA A 117 26.06 -23.67 -0.81
C ALA A 117 25.58 -24.57 0.35
N LEU A 118 26.16 -25.76 0.46
CA LEU A 118 26.10 -26.57 1.67
C LEU A 118 27.39 -26.33 2.46
N GLU A 119 27.27 -25.75 3.66
CA GLU A 119 28.42 -25.31 4.44
C GLU A 119 29.17 -26.49 5.05
N SER A 120 30.49 -26.54 4.88
CA SER A 120 31.36 -27.53 5.50
C SER A 120 31.87 -27.06 6.86
N THR A 121 32.02 -27.99 7.81
CA THR A 121 32.70 -27.73 9.09
C THR A 121 34.20 -27.50 8.93
N LEU A 122 34.78 -27.84 7.77
CA LEU A 122 36.21 -27.71 7.48
C LEU A 122 36.63 -26.32 7.01
N GLY A 123 35.67 -25.42 6.73
CA GLY A 123 35.93 -24.07 6.21
C GLY A 123 35.17 -23.78 4.91
N ARG A 124 35.06 -22.50 4.56
CA ARG A 124 34.25 -22.03 3.41
C ARG A 124 34.77 -22.49 2.05
N GLU A 125 36.06 -22.76 1.96
CA GLU A 125 36.71 -23.32 0.78
C GLU A 125 36.31 -24.78 0.51
N HIS A 126 35.80 -25.47 1.53
CA HIS A 126 35.27 -26.83 1.46
C HIS A 126 33.74 -26.88 1.30
N ASP A 127 33.06 -25.72 1.24
CA ASP A 127 31.63 -25.64 0.95
C ASP A 127 31.31 -26.26 -0.41
N HIS A 128 30.28 -27.11 -0.47
CA HIS A 128 29.77 -27.59 -1.75
C HIS A 128 28.82 -26.54 -2.34
N LYS A 129 29.26 -25.83 -3.38
CA LYS A 129 28.54 -24.68 -3.95
C LYS A 129 28.24 -24.83 -5.44
N LYS A 130 27.11 -24.27 -5.87
CA LYS A 130 26.75 -24.13 -7.29
C LYS A 130 26.09 -22.77 -7.54
N ASP A 131 26.50 -22.16 -8.64
CA ASP A 131 26.01 -20.85 -9.09
C ASP A 131 24.94 -21.02 -10.18
N SER A 132 23.94 -20.15 -10.17
CA SER A 132 22.90 -20.10 -11.19
C SER A 132 22.40 -18.66 -11.40
N GLU A 133 21.72 -18.45 -12.52
CA GLU A 133 20.98 -17.22 -12.80
C GLU A 133 19.61 -17.59 -13.36
N HIS A 134 18.56 -16.95 -12.88
CA HIS A 134 17.21 -17.25 -13.32
C HIS A 134 16.28 -16.04 -13.30
N LEU A 135 15.25 -16.07 -14.15
CA LEU A 135 14.11 -15.14 -14.14
C LEU A 135 12.91 -15.88 -13.53
N PHE A 136 12.51 -15.48 -12.34
CA PHE A 136 11.46 -16.16 -11.59
C PHE A 136 10.09 -15.66 -12.03
N THR A 137 9.29 -16.55 -12.63
CA THR A 137 7.97 -16.24 -13.21
C THR A 137 6.89 -17.10 -12.57
N SER A 138 5.62 -16.78 -12.83
CA SER A 138 4.49 -17.61 -12.38
C SER A 138 4.55 -19.06 -12.88
N GLN A 139 5.25 -19.33 -13.98
CA GLN A 139 5.47 -20.69 -14.52
C GLN A 139 6.75 -21.36 -14.00
N GLN A 140 7.72 -20.56 -13.55
CA GLN A 140 9.04 -20.99 -13.09
C GLN A 140 9.39 -20.24 -11.82
N MET A 141 8.73 -20.61 -10.72
CA MET A 141 8.85 -19.92 -9.44
C MET A 141 10.02 -20.44 -8.59
N ASP A 142 10.46 -21.67 -8.82
CA ASP A 142 11.64 -22.27 -8.21
C ASP A 142 12.71 -22.61 -9.25
N TRP A 143 13.98 -22.39 -8.89
CA TRP A 143 15.12 -22.72 -9.75
C TRP A 143 16.33 -23.14 -8.93
N GLY A 144 17.06 -24.13 -9.42
CA GLY A 144 18.15 -24.75 -8.69
C GLY A 144 18.58 -26.07 -9.29
N PHE A 145 18.99 -27.00 -8.43
CA PHE A 145 19.69 -28.20 -8.83
C PHE A 145 18.99 -29.45 -8.30
N ASN A 146 18.40 -30.22 -9.21
CA ASN A 146 17.88 -31.56 -8.92
C ASN A 146 18.98 -32.51 -8.40
N GLN A 147 20.22 -32.33 -8.86
CA GLN A 147 21.41 -33.06 -8.40
C GLN A 147 22.39 -32.06 -7.80
N PHE A 148 22.11 -31.54 -6.61
CA PHE A 148 22.97 -30.55 -5.98
C PHE A 148 24.26 -31.19 -5.47
N VAL A 149 24.16 -32.15 -4.54
CA VAL A 149 25.29 -32.90 -3.97
C VAL A 149 24.92 -34.38 -3.82
N PRO A 150 25.81 -35.34 -4.13
CA PRO A 150 25.57 -36.76 -3.87
C PRO A 150 25.35 -37.04 -2.38
N LEU A 151 24.40 -37.90 -2.03
CA LEU A 151 24.12 -38.26 -0.63
C LEU A 151 25.28 -39.04 0.01
N VAL A 152 26.01 -39.82 -0.80
CA VAL A 152 27.29 -40.44 -0.40
C VAL A 152 28.30 -39.39 0.07
N ASP A 153 28.36 -38.25 -0.62
CA ASP A 153 29.26 -37.16 -0.25
C ASP A 153 28.78 -36.42 1.01
N VAL A 154 27.47 -36.24 1.16
CA VAL A 154 26.89 -35.65 2.38
C VAL A 154 27.18 -36.52 3.60
N ALA A 155 27.12 -37.85 3.44
CA ALA A 155 27.38 -38.80 4.51
C ALA A 155 28.87 -39.02 4.81
N ASP A 156 29.77 -38.56 3.94
CA ASP A 156 31.22 -38.72 4.11
C ASP A 156 31.76 -37.78 5.20
N PRO A 157 32.23 -38.29 6.34
CA PRO A 157 32.79 -37.45 7.41
C PRO A 157 34.01 -36.64 6.96
N ALA A 158 34.75 -37.11 5.95
CA ALA A 158 35.91 -36.39 5.41
C ALA A 158 35.53 -35.11 4.67
N LYS A 159 34.27 -34.96 4.26
CA LYS A 159 33.75 -33.73 3.61
C LYS A 159 33.17 -32.73 4.62
N GLY A 160 32.88 -33.17 5.85
CA GLY A 160 32.41 -32.31 6.93
C GLY A 160 31.07 -31.61 6.64
N LEU A 161 30.22 -32.17 5.76
CA LEU A 161 28.97 -31.54 5.32
C LEU A 161 27.81 -31.70 6.33
N ILE A 162 27.92 -32.67 7.24
CA ILE A 162 27.01 -32.84 8.38
C ILE A 162 27.69 -32.24 9.61
N HIS A 163 27.05 -31.24 10.22
CA HIS A 163 27.45 -30.61 11.47
C HIS A 163 27.01 -31.47 12.67
N GLU A 164 27.55 -31.16 13.85
CA GLU A 164 27.20 -31.87 15.10
C GLU A 164 25.68 -31.94 15.30
N GLY A 165 25.20 -33.11 15.74
CA GLY A 165 23.76 -33.36 15.94
C GLY A 165 22.97 -33.67 14.67
N GLY A 166 23.64 -33.93 13.53
CA GLY A 166 22.96 -34.27 12.28
C GLY A 166 22.35 -33.03 11.60
N VAL A 167 23.08 -31.92 11.61
CA VAL A 167 22.60 -30.64 11.10
C VAL A 167 23.22 -30.35 9.72
N LEU A 168 22.40 -29.96 8.74
CA LEU A 168 22.88 -29.38 7.49
C LEU A 168 22.67 -27.86 7.52
N ARG A 169 23.66 -27.10 7.05
CA ARG A 169 23.55 -25.64 6.91
C ARG A 169 23.59 -25.28 5.43
N ILE A 170 22.46 -24.83 4.90
CA ILE A 170 22.32 -24.49 3.49
C ILE A 170 22.27 -22.97 3.37
N ARG A 171 23.29 -22.41 2.74
CA ARG A 171 23.44 -20.98 2.51
C ARG A 171 23.08 -20.63 1.08
N VAL A 172 22.44 -19.49 0.90
CA VAL A 172 22.23 -18.86 -0.40
C VAL A 172 22.73 -17.44 -0.36
N GLU A 173 23.49 -17.06 -1.38
CA GLU A 173 23.82 -15.68 -1.68
C GLU A 173 23.02 -15.28 -2.92
N VAL A 174 22.25 -14.19 -2.85
CA VAL A 174 21.37 -13.73 -3.93
C VAL A 174 21.77 -12.32 -4.32
N GLN A 175 21.91 -12.09 -5.62
CA GLN A 175 22.06 -10.79 -6.23
C GLN A 175 20.94 -10.60 -7.26
N VAL A 176 19.97 -9.76 -6.93
CA VAL A 176 18.86 -9.45 -7.82
C VAL A 176 19.35 -8.48 -8.90
N ARG A 177 19.21 -8.87 -10.17
CA ARG A 177 19.49 -7.99 -11.30
C ARG A 177 18.47 -6.86 -11.31
N ARG A 178 18.97 -5.63 -11.38
CA ARG A 178 18.14 -4.46 -11.68
C ARG A 178 17.46 -4.68 -13.03
N ASP A 179 16.14 -4.53 -13.03
CA ASP A 179 15.39 -4.28 -14.27
C ASP A 179 15.88 -2.95 -14.86
N GLU A 180 16.16 -2.89 -16.15
CA GLU A 180 16.63 -1.64 -16.79
C GLU A 180 15.57 -0.52 -16.70
N ARG A 181 14.29 -0.84 -16.49
CA ARG A 181 13.26 0.17 -16.18
C ARG A 181 13.39 0.76 -14.78
N LEU A 182 14.10 0.11 -13.86
CA LEU A 182 14.50 0.70 -12.58
C LEU A 182 15.70 1.65 -12.74
N SER A 183 16.34 1.71 -13.91
CA SER A 183 17.32 2.76 -14.24
C SER A 183 16.66 4.04 -14.79
N TRP A 184 15.32 4.04 -14.90
CA TRP A 184 14.54 5.21 -15.29
C TRP A 184 14.60 6.27 -14.18
N ASP A 185 15.39 7.32 -14.41
CA ASP A 185 15.38 8.53 -13.58
C ASP A 185 14.07 9.28 -13.83
N SER A 186 13.03 8.89 -13.09
CA SER A 186 11.69 9.47 -13.22
C SER A 186 11.71 10.99 -13.08
N ARG A 187 12.58 11.51 -12.20
CA ARG A 187 12.70 12.94 -11.95
C ARG A 187 13.28 13.65 -13.15
N LYS A 188 14.34 13.11 -13.76
CA LYS A 188 14.92 13.69 -14.97
C LYS A 188 13.93 13.72 -16.13
N GLU A 189 13.16 12.64 -16.31
CA GLU A 189 12.31 12.48 -17.49
C GLU A 189 10.93 13.16 -17.33
N THR A 190 10.42 13.27 -16.10
CA THR A 190 9.05 13.78 -15.84
C THR A 190 8.99 14.98 -14.90
N GLY A 191 10.08 15.29 -14.18
CA GLY A 191 10.08 16.24 -13.06
C GLY A 191 9.61 15.65 -11.74
N TYR A 192 9.09 14.41 -11.73
CA TYR A 192 8.45 13.78 -10.57
C TYR A 192 9.09 12.44 -10.21
N VAL A 193 8.87 11.96 -8.98
CA VAL A 193 9.31 10.62 -8.54
C VAL A 193 8.11 9.78 -8.10
N GLY A 194 8.20 8.47 -8.35
CA GLY A 194 7.23 7.48 -7.86
C GLY A 194 7.41 7.18 -6.37
N LEU A 195 6.77 6.12 -5.89
CA LEU A 195 6.93 5.57 -4.54
C LEU A 195 7.36 4.11 -4.64
N LYS A 196 8.23 3.63 -3.73
CA LYS A 196 8.56 2.20 -3.68
C LYS A 196 7.30 1.42 -3.27
N ASN A 197 6.94 0.40 -4.06
CA ASN A 197 5.83 -0.48 -3.71
C ASN A 197 6.32 -1.54 -2.72
N GLN A 198 5.62 -1.70 -1.60
CA GLN A 198 5.90 -2.74 -0.59
C GLN A 198 5.14 -4.05 -0.90
N GLY A 199 4.99 -4.40 -2.18
CA GLY A 199 4.17 -5.53 -2.63
C GLY A 199 2.70 -5.15 -2.90
N ALA A 200 1.87 -5.10 -1.86
CA ALA A 200 0.41 -4.90 -2.01
C ALA A 200 -0.07 -3.45 -1.75
N THR A 201 0.83 -2.48 -1.64
CA THR A 201 0.50 -1.10 -1.20
C THR A 201 0.24 -0.12 -2.33
N CYS A 202 -0.11 -0.60 -3.52
CA CYS A 202 -0.32 0.25 -4.72
C CYS A 202 -1.48 1.26 -4.56
N TYR A 203 -2.55 0.87 -3.87
CA TYR A 203 -3.69 1.75 -3.56
C TYR A 203 -3.26 2.91 -2.66
N MET A 204 -2.45 2.63 -1.64
CA MET A 204 -1.87 3.64 -0.75
C MET A 204 -0.92 4.57 -1.50
N ASN A 205 -0.01 4.02 -2.32
CA ASN A 205 0.92 4.85 -3.10
C ASN A 205 0.18 5.79 -4.06
N SER A 206 -0.91 5.31 -4.68
CA SER A 206 -1.76 6.13 -5.55
C SER A 206 -2.44 7.26 -4.76
N LEU A 207 -3.01 6.94 -3.59
CA LEU A 207 -3.61 7.93 -2.70
C LEU A 207 -2.60 8.99 -2.23
N LEU A 208 -1.41 8.58 -1.80
CA LEU A 208 -0.36 9.49 -1.33
C LEU A 208 0.09 10.46 -2.42
N GLN A 209 0.22 9.99 -3.67
CA GLN A 209 0.52 10.86 -4.81
C GLN A 209 -0.61 11.87 -5.03
N CYS A 210 -1.88 11.43 -5.03
CA CYS A 210 -3.02 12.33 -5.16
C CYS A 210 -3.03 13.43 -4.09
N LEU A 211 -2.84 13.06 -2.81
CA LEU A 211 -2.81 13.99 -1.70
C LEU A 211 -1.60 14.92 -1.74
N TYR A 212 -0.42 14.42 -2.12
CA TYR A 212 0.81 15.21 -2.25
C TYR A 212 0.68 16.35 -3.27
N TYR A 213 -0.04 16.11 -4.36
CA TYR A 213 -0.26 17.12 -5.40
C TYR A 213 -1.33 18.15 -5.07
N LEU A 214 -2.03 18.03 -3.94
CA LEU A 214 -2.88 19.09 -3.42
C LEU A 214 -2.01 20.10 -2.65
N PRO A 215 -1.75 21.32 -3.18
CA PRO A 215 -0.74 22.21 -2.59
C PRO A 215 -1.09 22.64 -1.17
N PHE A 216 -2.38 22.87 -0.90
CA PHE A 216 -2.88 23.21 0.43
C PHE A 216 -2.65 22.06 1.41
N PHE A 217 -3.05 20.83 1.05
CA PHE A 217 -2.86 19.65 1.88
C PHE A 217 -1.37 19.44 2.21
N ARG A 218 -0.50 19.51 1.19
CA ARG A 218 0.94 19.39 1.37
C ARG A 218 1.51 20.45 2.31
N LYS A 219 1.10 21.70 2.17
CA LYS A 219 1.51 22.79 3.08
C LYS A 219 1.01 22.56 4.49
N ALA A 220 -0.24 22.13 4.67
CA ALA A 220 -0.80 21.81 5.98
C ALA A 220 0.00 20.71 6.69
N VAL A 221 0.32 19.62 5.97
CA VAL A 221 1.16 18.53 6.48
C VAL A 221 2.53 19.04 6.93
N TYR A 222 3.19 19.90 6.16
CA TYR A 222 4.50 20.46 6.56
C TYR A 222 4.46 21.37 7.80
N HIS A 223 3.31 21.97 8.12
CA HIS A 223 3.14 22.82 9.31
C HIS A 223 2.59 22.07 10.52
N MET A 224 2.38 20.75 10.41
CA MET A 224 2.05 19.92 11.57
C MET A 224 3.23 19.90 12.55
N PRO A 225 2.97 19.97 13.87
CA PRO A 225 4.03 19.94 14.87
C PRO A 225 4.69 18.56 14.92
N THR A 226 6.01 18.55 14.78
CA THR A 226 6.87 17.37 14.93
C THR A 226 8.12 17.76 15.70
N SER A 227 8.64 16.86 16.54
CA SER A 227 9.90 17.07 17.26
C SER A 227 11.07 16.43 16.53
N GLU A 228 12.26 17.01 16.63
CA GLU A 228 13.51 16.38 16.14
C GLU A 228 13.80 15.03 16.83
N SER A 229 13.25 14.83 18.04
CA SER A 229 13.36 13.58 18.79
C SER A 229 12.36 12.49 18.36
N ASP A 230 11.42 12.81 17.48
CA ASP A 230 10.39 11.86 17.08
C ASP A 230 10.97 10.78 16.17
N ASP A 231 10.58 9.55 16.44
CA ASP A 231 10.87 8.41 15.57
C ASP A 231 9.84 8.38 14.43
N PRO A 232 10.24 8.51 13.15
CA PRO A 232 9.32 8.47 12.02
C PRO A 232 8.46 7.20 12.00
N SER A 233 8.98 6.06 12.49
CA SER A 233 8.22 4.82 12.54
C SER A 233 7.09 4.82 13.59
N LYS A 234 7.05 5.83 14.48
CA LYS A 234 6.07 6.00 15.56
C LYS A 234 5.26 7.30 15.45
N SER A 235 5.69 8.22 14.60
CA SER A 235 5.03 9.52 14.39
C SER A 235 4.51 9.63 12.96
N MET A 236 3.19 9.46 12.81
CA MET A 236 2.53 9.56 11.50
C MET A 236 2.74 10.92 10.82
N PRO A 237 2.62 12.07 11.50
CA PRO A 237 2.92 13.36 10.88
C PRO A 237 4.35 13.43 10.33
N LEU A 238 5.34 12.99 11.11
CA LEU A 238 6.75 12.99 10.69
C LEU A 238 7.00 12.02 9.54
N ALA A 239 6.41 10.83 9.56
CA ALA A 239 6.52 9.86 8.47
C ALA A 239 5.95 10.43 7.17
N LEU A 240 4.79 11.07 7.23
CA LEU A 240 4.15 11.67 6.06
C LEU A 240 4.93 12.87 5.54
N GLN A 241 5.42 13.75 6.42
CA GLN A 241 6.31 14.84 6.06
C GLN A 241 7.59 14.33 5.39
N SER A 242 8.21 13.26 5.90
CA SER A 242 9.40 12.64 5.32
C SER A 242 9.13 12.11 3.91
N VAL A 243 8.00 11.43 3.70
CA VAL A 243 7.60 10.97 2.36
C VAL A 243 7.38 12.16 1.43
N PHE A 244 6.65 13.20 1.85
CA PHE A 244 6.36 14.38 1.02
C PHE A 244 7.61 15.18 0.69
N TYR A 245 8.52 15.33 1.66
CA TYR A 245 9.82 15.96 1.46
C TYR A 245 10.64 15.20 0.41
N LYS A 246 10.73 13.86 0.53
CA LYS A 246 11.44 13.03 -0.45
C LYS A 246 10.76 13.04 -1.82
N LEU A 247 9.44 13.06 -1.90
CA LEU A 247 8.73 13.24 -3.18
C LEU A 247 9.08 14.57 -3.86
N GLN A 248 9.34 15.62 -3.06
CA GLN A 248 9.66 16.94 -3.55
C GLN A 248 11.12 17.07 -4.01
N TYR A 249 12.07 16.45 -3.33
CA TYR A 249 13.50 16.72 -3.51
C TYR A 249 14.34 15.51 -3.93
N SER A 250 13.90 14.27 -3.64
CA SER A 250 14.66 13.07 -4.00
C SER A 250 14.65 12.83 -5.51
N ARG A 251 15.70 12.19 -6.01
CA ARG A 251 15.77 11.65 -7.37
C ARG A 251 15.26 10.21 -7.45
N THR A 252 15.26 9.51 -6.32
CA THR A 252 14.80 8.13 -6.21
C THR A 252 13.42 8.05 -5.54
N PRO A 253 12.60 7.04 -5.88
CA PRO A 253 11.32 6.82 -5.22
C PRO A 253 11.50 6.62 -3.70
N PRO A 254 10.81 7.39 -2.83
CA PRO A 254 10.87 7.15 -1.41
C PRO A 254 10.19 5.84 -1.00
N SER A 255 10.73 5.23 0.05
CA SER A 255 10.07 4.14 0.78
C SER A 255 8.95 4.68 1.66
N THR A 256 7.83 3.95 1.73
CA THR A 256 6.70 4.24 2.60
C THR A 256 6.69 3.35 3.87
N LYS A 257 7.77 2.60 4.14
CA LYS A 257 7.85 1.60 5.25
C LYS A 257 7.63 2.24 6.64
N ASP A 258 8.16 3.43 6.87
CA ASP A 258 7.98 4.11 8.17
C ASP A 258 6.56 4.64 8.33
N LEU A 259 5.93 5.07 7.24
CA LEU A 259 4.54 5.53 7.24
C LEU A 259 3.59 4.37 7.56
N THR A 260 3.76 3.21 6.92
CA THR A 260 2.95 2.01 7.23
C THR A 260 3.13 1.56 8.69
N LYS A 261 4.37 1.55 9.20
CA LYS A 261 4.63 1.27 10.62
C LYS A 261 3.96 2.28 11.55
N SER A 262 4.00 3.57 11.21
CA SER A 262 3.40 4.64 12.02
C SER A 262 1.88 4.54 12.13
N PHE A 263 1.21 3.88 11.16
CA PHE A 263 -0.22 3.59 11.26
C PHE A 263 -0.56 2.49 12.26
N GLY A 264 0.44 1.77 12.77
CA GLY A 264 0.27 0.57 13.59
C GLY A 264 0.02 -0.69 12.77
N TRP A 265 0.20 -0.63 11.45
CA TRP A 265 0.11 -1.80 10.58
C TRP A 265 1.33 -2.68 10.78
N ASN A 266 1.11 -3.95 11.07
CA ASN A 266 2.18 -4.94 10.99
C ASN A 266 2.39 -5.34 9.52
N THR A 267 3.42 -6.14 9.26
CA THR A 267 3.78 -6.59 7.91
C THR A 267 2.60 -7.26 7.20
N TYR A 268 1.73 -7.98 7.92
CA TYR A 268 0.55 -8.68 7.37
C TYR A 268 -0.58 -7.72 6.95
N ASP A 269 -0.82 -6.65 7.72
CA ASP A 269 -1.84 -5.63 7.39
C ASP A 269 -1.47 -4.84 6.13
N ALA A 270 -0.17 -4.57 5.93
CA ALA A 270 0.34 -3.93 4.71
C ALA A 270 0.17 -4.81 3.44
N PHE A 271 -0.08 -6.12 3.62
CA PHE A 271 -0.34 -7.07 2.55
C PHE A 271 -1.83 -7.36 2.30
N PHE A 272 -2.74 -6.82 3.14
CA PHE A 272 -4.17 -6.87 2.88
C PHE A 272 -4.59 -5.72 1.95
N GLN A 273 -5.27 -6.04 0.85
CA GLN A 273 -5.86 -5.00 0.00
C GLN A 273 -7.04 -4.38 0.75
N HIS A 274 -6.81 -3.21 1.33
CA HIS A 274 -7.88 -2.37 1.85
C HIS A 274 -8.56 -1.62 0.71
N ASP A 275 -9.85 -1.31 0.89
CA ASP A 275 -10.50 -0.32 0.03
C ASP A 275 -9.76 1.02 0.19
N VAL A 276 -9.39 1.63 -0.93
CA VAL A 276 -8.69 2.93 -0.94
C VAL A 276 -9.51 4.02 -0.23
N GLN A 277 -10.84 3.92 -0.27
CA GLN A 277 -11.75 4.84 0.42
C GLN A 277 -11.66 4.69 1.94
N GLU A 278 -11.59 3.46 2.43
CA GLU A 278 -11.40 3.20 3.87
C GLU A 278 -10.04 3.73 4.34
N LEU A 279 -8.97 3.43 3.60
CA LEU A 279 -7.63 3.96 3.92
C LEU A 279 -7.64 5.49 3.98
N ASN A 280 -8.22 6.15 2.97
CA ASN A 280 -8.24 7.60 2.92
C ASN A 280 -9.01 8.21 4.08
N ARG A 281 -10.15 7.63 4.46
CA ARG A 281 -10.94 8.10 5.60
C ARG A 281 -10.16 7.97 6.91
N VAL A 282 -9.54 6.82 7.14
CA VAL A 282 -8.71 6.57 8.35
C VAL A 282 -7.49 7.50 8.38
N LEU A 283 -6.86 7.74 7.23
CA LEU A 283 -5.74 8.67 7.11
C LEU A 283 -6.17 10.10 7.48
N CYS A 284 -7.25 10.58 6.88
CA CYS A 284 -7.76 11.93 7.11
C CYS A 284 -8.21 12.13 8.56
N GLU A 285 -8.89 11.15 9.16
CA GLU A 285 -9.29 11.19 10.58
C GLU A 285 -8.08 11.28 11.52
N LYS A 286 -7.09 10.41 11.31
CA LYS A 286 -5.84 10.43 12.12
C LYS A 286 -5.06 11.73 11.93
N LEU A 287 -5.05 12.30 10.73
CA LEU A 287 -4.41 13.59 10.46
C LEU A 287 -5.15 14.73 11.15
N ASP A 288 -6.47 14.78 11.04
CA ASP A 288 -7.29 15.80 11.69
C ASP A 288 -7.08 15.80 13.21
N ASP A 289 -7.08 14.62 13.83
CA ASP A 289 -6.77 14.47 15.25
C ASP A 289 -5.39 15.02 15.65
N LYS A 290 -4.39 14.90 14.78
CA LYS A 290 -3.04 15.44 15.00
C LYS A 290 -2.92 16.92 14.66
N MET A 291 -3.85 17.48 13.90
CA MET A 291 -3.91 18.91 13.56
C MET A 291 -4.71 19.72 14.58
N LYS A 292 -5.54 19.09 15.43
CA LYS A 292 -6.30 19.76 16.50
C LYS A 292 -5.40 20.54 17.45
N GLY A 293 -5.75 21.79 17.73
CA GLY A 293 -4.99 22.69 18.60
C GLY A 293 -3.70 23.23 17.98
N THR A 294 -3.51 23.09 16.67
CA THR A 294 -2.34 23.57 15.93
C THR A 294 -2.73 24.67 14.94
N ALA A 295 -1.74 25.32 14.30
CA ALA A 295 -1.99 26.35 13.29
C ALA A 295 -2.69 25.82 12.01
N VAL A 296 -2.74 24.50 11.83
CA VAL A 296 -3.36 23.84 10.67
C VAL A 296 -4.62 23.05 11.03
N GLU A 297 -5.21 23.33 12.19
CA GLU A 297 -6.51 22.75 12.58
C GLU A 297 -7.58 22.96 11.49
N LYS A 298 -8.48 21.98 11.30
CA LYS A 298 -9.56 21.97 10.29
C LYS A 298 -9.12 22.00 8.82
N SER A 299 -7.82 21.89 8.53
CA SER A 299 -7.33 21.84 7.14
C SER A 299 -7.96 20.71 6.33
N ILE A 300 -8.23 19.57 6.97
CA ILE A 300 -8.88 18.40 6.35
C ILE A 300 -10.35 18.73 6.02
N ASN A 301 -11.10 19.25 6.99
CA ASN A 301 -12.50 19.66 6.78
C ASN A 301 -12.61 20.70 5.66
N TYR A 302 -11.77 21.73 5.69
CA TYR A 302 -11.79 22.78 4.67
C TYR A 302 -11.63 22.20 3.25
N LEU A 303 -10.75 21.21 3.08
CA LEU A 303 -10.48 20.64 1.76
C LEU A 303 -11.54 19.68 1.26
N PHE A 304 -12.07 18.84 2.14
CA PHE A 304 -12.82 17.63 1.73
C PHE A 304 -14.25 17.57 2.27
N GLU A 305 -14.63 18.40 3.27
CA GLU A 305 -15.95 18.34 3.86
C GLU A 305 -17.00 19.06 3.00
N GLY A 306 -17.99 18.30 2.57
CA GLY A 306 -19.23 18.82 1.99
C GLY A 306 -20.43 18.56 2.89
N HIS A 307 -21.58 19.09 2.48
CA HIS A 307 -22.83 18.97 3.23
C HIS A 307 -23.99 18.54 2.33
N THR A 308 -24.82 17.66 2.85
CA THR A 308 -26.07 17.19 2.25
C THR A 308 -27.24 17.43 3.18
N GLU A 309 -28.41 17.69 2.62
CA GLU A 309 -29.70 17.64 3.32
C GLU A 309 -30.45 16.39 2.88
N SER A 310 -30.63 15.44 3.78
CA SER A 310 -31.61 14.36 3.60
C SER A 310 -32.98 14.81 4.09
N TYR A 311 -34.02 14.46 3.36
CA TYR A 311 -35.39 14.83 3.71
C TYR A 311 -36.34 13.65 3.60
N VAL A 312 -37.37 13.66 4.44
CA VAL A 312 -38.52 12.76 4.38
C VAL A 312 -39.78 13.60 4.47
N GLU A 313 -40.64 13.50 3.47
CA GLU A 313 -41.87 14.27 3.35
C GLU A 313 -43.06 13.31 3.20
N CYS A 314 -44.00 13.34 4.15
CA CYS A 314 -45.17 12.47 4.11
C CYS A 314 -46.13 12.92 3.00
N THR A 315 -46.73 11.97 2.27
CA THR A 315 -47.56 12.31 1.10
C THR A 315 -48.98 12.73 1.48
N ASN A 316 -49.50 12.21 2.60
CA ASN A 316 -50.90 12.35 3.01
C ASN A 316 -51.10 13.24 4.23
N VAL A 317 -50.02 13.66 4.88
CA VAL A 317 -50.01 14.52 6.06
C VAL A 317 -48.90 15.55 5.94
N ASP A 318 -49.11 16.76 6.47
CA ASP A 318 -48.14 17.85 6.42
C ASP A 318 -47.04 17.66 7.47
N VAL A 319 -46.20 16.64 7.26
CA VAL A 319 -45.06 16.29 8.10
C VAL A 319 -43.83 16.15 7.23
N ARG A 320 -42.85 17.03 7.44
CA ARG A 320 -41.54 16.99 6.80
C ARG A 320 -40.45 16.93 7.87
N SER A 321 -39.49 16.04 7.66
CA SER A 321 -38.27 15.92 8.45
C SER A 321 -37.07 16.16 7.54
N THR A 322 -36.13 16.98 7.99
CA THR A 322 -34.88 17.27 7.28
C THR A 322 -33.71 17.07 8.22
N LYS A 323 -32.63 16.48 7.70
CA LYS A 323 -31.40 16.26 8.44
C LYS A 323 -30.21 16.69 7.60
N ARG A 324 -29.39 17.56 8.17
CA ARG A 324 -28.11 17.97 7.58
C ARG A 324 -27.04 16.97 7.99
N GLU A 325 -26.26 16.50 7.02
CA GLU A 325 -25.19 15.53 7.20
C GLU A 325 -23.94 16.00 6.46
N SER A 326 -22.77 15.86 7.07
CA SER A 326 -21.49 16.13 6.41
C SER A 326 -20.96 14.87 5.71
N PHE A 327 -20.19 15.05 4.65
CA PHE A 327 -19.50 13.98 3.94
C PHE A 327 -18.07 14.40 3.59
N MET A 328 -17.17 13.41 3.49
CA MET A 328 -15.78 13.62 3.03
C MET A 328 -15.54 13.05 1.64
N ASP A 329 -16.37 12.08 1.24
CA ASP A 329 -16.37 11.43 -0.07
C ASP A 329 -17.79 11.09 -0.49
N ILE A 330 -18.00 10.94 -1.80
CA ILE A 330 -19.28 10.52 -2.38
C ILE A 330 -19.09 9.19 -3.08
N GLN A 331 -19.88 8.20 -2.67
CA GLN A 331 -19.86 6.88 -3.28
C GLN A 331 -20.92 6.77 -4.38
N LEU A 332 -20.47 6.71 -5.62
CA LEU A 332 -21.34 6.71 -6.80
C LEU A 332 -21.58 5.30 -7.31
N VAL A 333 -22.85 4.96 -7.51
CA VAL A 333 -23.26 3.70 -8.16
C VAL A 333 -22.93 3.78 -9.65
N VAL A 334 -22.23 2.77 -10.15
CA VAL A 334 -21.86 2.71 -11.58
C VAL A 334 -22.83 1.83 -12.37
N ARG A 335 -23.42 0.79 -11.74
CA ARG A 335 -24.32 -0.13 -12.44
C ARG A 335 -25.57 0.60 -12.95
N GLY A 336 -25.77 0.50 -14.27
CA GLY A 336 -26.90 1.13 -14.95
C GLY A 336 -26.75 2.63 -15.19
N CYS A 337 -25.58 3.22 -14.89
CA CYS A 337 -25.27 4.62 -15.15
C CYS A 337 -24.27 4.71 -16.31
N ARG A 338 -24.48 5.60 -17.28
CA ARG A 338 -23.61 5.72 -18.47
C ARG A 338 -22.41 6.61 -18.19
N ASP A 339 -22.60 7.62 -17.35
CA ASP A 339 -21.60 8.59 -16.95
C ASP A 339 -21.79 9.01 -15.49
N VAL A 340 -20.97 9.96 -15.03
CA VAL A 340 -21.01 10.46 -13.66
C VAL A 340 -22.30 11.25 -13.36
N TYR A 341 -22.93 11.87 -14.36
CA TYR A 341 -24.15 12.65 -14.18
C TYR A 341 -25.32 11.71 -13.89
N ASP A 342 -25.47 10.63 -14.66
CA ASP A 342 -26.45 9.57 -14.40
C ASP A 342 -26.28 9.02 -12.96
N SER A 343 -25.04 8.87 -12.49
CA SER A 343 -24.75 8.42 -11.12
C SER A 343 -25.18 9.43 -10.05
N PHE A 344 -25.03 10.73 -10.30
CA PHE A 344 -25.49 11.78 -9.39
C PHE A 344 -27.02 11.93 -9.39
N ASP A 345 -27.65 11.85 -10.56
CA ASP A 345 -29.11 11.84 -10.69
C ASP A 345 -29.71 10.68 -9.89
N LYS A 346 -29.08 9.50 -9.99
CA LYS A 346 -29.45 8.32 -9.21
C LYS A 346 -29.16 8.49 -7.71
N TYR A 347 -28.08 9.18 -7.34
CA TYR A 347 -27.75 9.46 -5.93
C TYR A 347 -28.79 10.37 -5.27
N CYS A 348 -29.37 11.29 -6.03
CA CYS A 348 -30.42 12.21 -5.60
C CYS A 348 -31.85 11.72 -5.91
N GLU A 349 -32.00 10.49 -6.41
CA GLU A 349 -33.30 9.92 -6.77
C GLU A 349 -34.21 9.81 -5.54
N VAL A 350 -35.48 10.18 -5.73
CA VAL A 350 -36.48 10.14 -4.64
C VAL A 350 -36.96 8.71 -4.45
N GLU A 351 -36.78 8.19 -3.25
CA GLU A 351 -37.28 6.89 -2.81
C GLU A 351 -38.70 7.02 -2.23
N LEU A 352 -39.62 6.21 -2.73
CA LEU A 352 -40.98 6.13 -2.18
C LEU A 352 -41.03 5.11 -1.04
N LEU A 353 -41.33 5.57 0.16
CA LEU A 353 -41.48 4.76 1.36
C LEU A 353 -42.94 4.31 1.48
N GLN A 354 -43.23 3.09 1.03
CA GLN A 354 -44.58 2.50 1.01
C GLN A 354 -44.59 1.06 1.57
N GLY A 355 -45.79 0.55 1.85
CA GLY A 355 -45.99 -0.84 2.31
C GLY A 355 -45.32 -1.10 3.67
N ASP A 356 -44.39 -2.05 3.70
CA ASP A 356 -43.63 -2.43 4.89
C ASP A 356 -42.54 -1.40 5.24
N ASN A 357 -42.14 -0.55 4.28
CA ASN A 357 -41.09 0.47 4.43
C ASN A 357 -41.63 1.86 4.78
N ARG A 358 -42.90 1.96 5.21
CA ARG A 358 -43.54 3.24 5.58
C ARG A 358 -42.78 3.98 6.68
N TYR A 359 -42.76 5.31 6.58
CA TYR A 359 -42.08 6.16 7.54
C TYR A 359 -42.90 6.29 8.83
N ARG A 360 -42.25 6.12 9.98
CA ARG A 360 -42.90 6.34 11.29
C ARG A 360 -42.73 7.79 11.71
N THR A 361 -43.85 8.50 11.78
CA THR A 361 -43.94 9.85 12.35
C THR A 361 -44.29 9.79 13.84
N ASP A 362 -43.86 10.80 14.60
CA ASP A 362 -44.17 10.88 16.04
C ASP A 362 -45.66 11.16 16.31
N SER A 363 -46.33 11.87 15.40
CA SER A 363 -47.71 12.36 15.57
C SER A 363 -48.77 11.55 14.83
N HIS A 364 -48.43 10.91 13.70
CA HIS A 364 -49.41 10.27 12.80
C HIS A 364 -49.11 8.78 12.53
N GLY A 365 -48.18 8.16 13.28
CA GLY A 365 -47.82 6.77 13.10
C GLY A 365 -47.15 6.49 11.75
N LEU A 366 -47.41 5.32 11.17
CA LEU A 366 -46.83 4.88 9.89
C LEU A 366 -47.51 5.56 8.70
N GLN A 367 -46.74 6.25 7.88
CA GLN A 367 -47.19 7.04 6.74
C GLN A 367 -46.39 6.70 5.47
N ASP A 368 -47.05 6.83 4.33
CA ASP A 368 -46.36 6.85 3.04
C ASP A 368 -45.59 8.18 2.92
N ALA A 369 -44.34 8.12 2.44
CA ALA A 369 -43.48 9.29 2.37
C ALA A 369 -42.51 9.23 1.19
N CYS A 370 -42.05 10.41 0.75
CA CYS A 370 -40.96 10.56 -0.19
C CYS A 370 -39.67 10.85 0.59
N LYS A 371 -38.64 10.05 0.38
CA LYS A 371 -37.31 10.26 0.94
C LYS A 371 -36.36 10.67 -0.17
N GLY A 372 -35.56 11.70 0.06
CA GLY A 372 -34.55 12.12 -0.90
C GLY A 372 -33.35 12.77 -0.23
N LEU A 373 -32.38 13.13 -1.05
CA LEU A 373 -31.15 13.79 -0.62
C LEU A 373 -30.79 14.91 -1.61
N LYS A 374 -30.35 16.04 -1.08
CA LYS A 374 -29.86 17.19 -1.86
C LYS A 374 -28.47 17.57 -1.39
N PHE A 375 -27.61 17.98 -2.31
CA PHE A 375 -26.33 18.61 -1.97
C PHE A 375 -26.57 20.07 -1.57
N GLU A 376 -26.07 20.45 -0.41
CA GLU A 376 -26.14 21.82 0.11
C GLU A 376 -24.85 22.57 -0.21
N ALA A 377 -23.70 21.93 0.01
CA ALA A 377 -22.38 22.48 -0.29
C ALA A 377 -21.42 21.37 -0.75
N LEU A 378 -20.62 21.65 -1.77
CA LEU A 378 -19.54 20.78 -2.23
C LEU A 378 -18.19 21.29 -1.72
N PRO A 379 -17.25 20.40 -1.36
CA PRO A 379 -15.92 20.79 -0.93
C PRO A 379 -15.06 21.32 -2.08
N PRO A 380 -13.99 22.08 -1.79
CA PRO A 380 -13.00 22.50 -2.79
C PRO A 380 -12.36 21.32 -3.53
N VAL A 381 -12.15 20.19 -2.84
CA VAL A 381 -11.63 18.95 -3.43
C VAL A 381 -12.66 17.85 -3.25
N LEU A 382 -13.38 17.54 -4.34
CA LEU A 382 -14.42 16.52 -4.34
C LEU A 382 -13.85 15.12 -4.59
N GLN A 383 -14.05 14.22 -3.65
CA GLN A 383 -13.62 12.82 -3.75
C GLN A 383 -14.78 11.93 -4.18
N LEU A 384 -14.68 11.37 -5.39
CA LEU A 384 -15.70 10.48 -5.96
C LEU A 384 -15.21 9.04 -5.96
N HIS A 385 -15.82 8.20 -5.14
CA HIS A 385 -15.54 6.77 -5.10
C HIS A 385 -16.55 6.02 -5.97
N LEU A 386 -16.07 5.45 -7.08
CA LEU A 386 -16.91 4.70 -8.00
C LEU A 386 -17.09 3.27 -7.49
N ARG A 387 -18.30 2.90 -7.07
CA ARG A 387 -18.65 1.53 -6.66
C ARG A 387 -18.70 0.61 -7.87
N ARG A 388 -17.53 0.14 -8.28
CA ARG A 388 -17.33 -0.77 -9.43
C ARG A 388 -17.25 -2.23 -9.04
N PHE A 389 -17.50 -2.59 -7.79
CA PHE A 389 -17.53 -3.98 -7.34
C PHE A 389 -18.93 -4.28 -6.78
N ASP A 390 -19.54 -5.35 -7.28
CA ASP A 390 -20.84 -5.82 -6.86
C ASP A 390 -20.78 -7.32 -6.57
N TYR A 391 -21.58 -7.78 -5.63
CA TYR A 391 -21.67 -9.21 -5.32
C TYR A 391 -22.59 -9.92 -6.32
N ASP A 392 -22.06 -10.92 -7.03
CA ASP A 392 -22.84 -11.78 -7.90
C ASP A 392 -23.37 -12.98 -7.10
N TYR A 393 -24.66 -12.93 -6.78
CA TYR A 393 -25.36 -13.99 -6.06
C TYR A 393 -25.38 -15.35 -6.78
N GLN A 394 -25.25 -15.37 -8.12
CA GLN A 394 -25.23 -16.62 -8.88
C GLN A 394 -23.87 -17.30 -8.84
N ARG A 395 -22.79 -16.51 -8.73
CA ARG A 395 -21.41 -16.99 -8.76
C ARG A 395 -20.73 -17.00 -7.39
N ASP A 396 -21.42 -16.52 -6.35
CA ASP A 396 -20.90 -16.38 -4.99
C ASP A 396 -19.53 -15.67 -4.97
N THR A 397 -19.43 -14.58 -5.73
CA THR A 397 -18.16 -13.85 -5.90
C THR A 397 -18.38 -12.36 -6.16
N MET A 398 -17.41 -11.54 -5.80
CA MET A 398 -17.39 -10.11 -6.15
C MET A 398 -16.99 -9.96 -7.62
N LEU A 399 -17.84 -9.32 -8.41
CA LEU A 399 -17.56 -9.00 -9.81
C LEU A 399 -17.36 -7.51 -10.00
N LYS A 400 -16.39 -7.19 -10.86
CA LYS A 400 -16.16 -5.83 -11.31
C LYS A 400 -17.20 -5.44 -12.36
N VAL A 401 -17.95 -4.38 -12.08
CA VAL A 401 -18.99 -3.82 -12.96
C VAL A 401 -18.34 -3.31 -14.24
N GLY A 402 -18.70 -3.93 -15.38
CA GLY A 402 -18.19 -3.61 -16.71
C GLY A 402 -17.22 -4.64 -17.31
N GLU A 403 -16.86 -5.69 -16.58
CA GLU A 403 -16.22 -6.89 -17.13
C GLU A 403 -17.30 -7.96 -17.34
N GLY A 404 -17.93 -7.93 -18.52
CA GLY A 404 -18.97 -8.87 -18.95
C GLY A 404 -18.96 -9.06 -20.46
#